data_AF-A0A4V1KFS3-F1
#
_entry.id   AF-A0A4V1KFS3-F1
#
_cell.length_a   1.000
_cell.length_b   1.000
_cell.length_c   1.000
_cell.angle_alpha   90.00
_cell.angle_beta   90.00
_cell.angle_gamma   90.00
#
_symmetry.space_group_name_H-M   'P 1'
#
loop_
_entity.id
_entity.type
_entity.pdbx_description
1 polymer ?
#
loop_
_entity_poly.entity_id
_entity_poly.type
_entity_poly.pdbx_seq_one_letter_code
_entity_poly.pdbx_strand_id
1 'polypeptide(L)'
;YADTAQIYYEKRRKNCYQRNPLKHYAVFLRMLSRRFKAKFDATSIDEFVGEFKRTMPGYPCPSTPTVYRYIDQGLLDISNIDLPMKLKRRRNKRHHSHGGHALHKKHLGNSIE
;
A
#
# COMPACT_ATOMS: atom_id res chain seq x y z
N TYR A 1 -20.30 37.71 4.03
CA TYR A 1 -20.30 36.45 3.25
C TYR A 1 -19.32 35.44 3.90
N ALA A 2 -19.59 35.03 5.14
CA ALA A 2 -18.65 34.24 5.95
C ALA A 2 -18.76 32.72 5.72
N ASP A 3 -19.94 32.23 5.34
CA ASP A 3 -20.22 30.78 5.31
C ASP A 3 -19.87 30.08 3.99
N THR A 4 -19.46 30.80 2.94
CA THR A 4 -19.18 30.17 1.64
C THR A 4 -18.05 29.18 1.68
N ALA A 5 -16.96 29.52 2.37
CA ALA A 5 -15.80 28.64 2.50
C ALA A 5 -16.18 27.32 3.20
N GLN A 6 -16.99 27.41 4.26
CA GLN A 6 -17.48 26.25 5.01
C GLN A 6 -18.42 25.38 4.16
N ILE A 7 -19.36 26.00 3.44
CA ILE A 7 -20.27 25.30 2.52
C ILE A 7 -19.49 24.56 1.43
N TYR A 8 -18.46 25.18 0.84
CA TYR A 8 -17.61 24.52 -0.16
C TYR A 8 -16.73 23.42 0.43
N TYR A 9 -16.26 23.57 1.66
CA TYR A 9 -15.52 22.53 2.37
C TYR A 9 -16.41 21.31 2.63
N GLU A 10 -17.62 21.52 3.16
CA GLU A 10 -18.58 20.46 3.44
C GLU A 10 -19.06 19.76 2.16
N LYS A 11 -19.33 20.51 1.09
CA LYS A 11 -19.63 19.94 -0.24
C LYS A 11 -18.49 19.04 -0.74
N ARG A 12 -17.24 19.48 -0.61
CA ARG A 12 -16.07 18.67 -1.01
C ARG A 12 -15.90 17.44 -0.13
N ARG A 13 -16.09 17.56 1.19
CA ARG A 13 -16.02 16.44 2.14
C ARG A 13 -17.08 15.38 1.85
N LYS A 14 -18.30 15.76 1.50
CA LYS A 14 -19.36 14.81 1.10
C LYS A 14 -19.00 14.02 -0.16
N ASN A 15 -18.19 14.60 -1.05
CA ASN A 15 -17.69 13.93 -2.25
C ASN A 15 -16.42 13.10 -2.00
N CYS A 16 -15.75 13.26 -0.86
CA CYS A 16 -14.60 12.45 -0.48
C CYS A 16 -15.07 11.16 0.17
N TYR A 17 -14.97 10.05 -0.55
CA TYR A 17 -15.23 8.71 0.00
C TYR A 17 -14.07 7.77 -0.29
N GLN A 18 -13.85 6.82 0.63
CA GLN A 18 -12.88 5.77 0.43
C GLN A 18 -13.46 4.74 -0.54
N ARG A 19 -12.93 4.69 -1.77
CA ARG A 19 -13.20 3.58 -2.68
C ARG A 19 -12.60 2.31 -2.09
N ASN A 20 -13.36 1.22 -2.08
CA ASN A 20 -12.83 -0.08 -1.69
C ASN A 20 -11.91 -0.58 -2.81
N PRO A 21 -10.58 -0.61 -2.59
CA PRO A 21 -9.65 -0.94 -3.67
C PRO A 21 -9.73 -2.43 -4.05
N LEU A 22 -10.11 -3.32 -3.13
CA LEU A 22 -10.30 -4.73 -3.43
C LEU A 22 -11.49 -4.95 -4.39
N LYS A 23 -12.56 -4.14 -4.23
CA LYS A 23 -13.67 -4.12 -5.20
C LYS A 23 -13.24 -3.54 -6.54
N HIS A 24 -12.44 -2.47 -6.53
CA HIS A 24 -11.95 -1.86 -7.76
C HIS A 24 -11.08 -2.81 -8.57
N TYR A 25 -10.19 -3.57 -7.91
CA TYR A 25 -9.27 -4.52 -8.56
C TYR A 25 -9.79 -5.98 -8.58
N ALA A 26 -11.09 -6.21 -8.38
CA ALA A 26 -11.64 -7.56 -8.16
C ALA A 26 -11.30 -8.54 -9.29
N VAL A 27 -11.33 -8.10 -10.55
CA VAL A 27 -11.01 -8.94 -11.72
C VAL A 27 -9.55 -9.36 -11.69
N PHE A 28 -8.64 -8.42 -11.45
CA PHE A 28 -7.21 -8.68 -11.32
C PHE A 28 -6.94 -9.68 -10.18
N LEU A 29 -7.51 -9.44 -9.00
CA LEU A 29 -7.29 -10.30 -7.82
C LEU A 29 -7.80 -11.72 -8.04
N ARG A 30 -8.97 -11.88 -8.66
CA ARG A 30 -9.53 -13.20 -8.99
C ARG A 30 -8.64 -13.98 -9.97
N MET A 31 -8.11 -13.30 -10.98
CA MET A 31 -7.21 -13.91 -11.96
C MET A 31 -5.87 -14.29 -11.31
N LEU A 32 -5.36 -13.43 -10.44
CA LEU A 32 -4.14 -13.70 -9.66
C LEU A 32 -4.33 -14.95 -8.79
N SER A 33 -5.40 -15.01 -7.99
CA SER A 33 -5.68 -16.18 -7.13
C SER A 33 -5.86 -17.46 -7.95
N ARG A 34 -6.54 -17.40 -9.10
CA ARG A 34 -6.66 -18.56 -9.99
C ARG A 34 -5.32 -19.04 -10.53
N ARG A 35 -4.44 -18.12 -10.93
CA ARG A 35 -3.13 -18.44 -11.48
C ARG A 35 -2.25 -19.16 -10.46
N PHE A 36 -2.11 -18.58 -9.26
CA PHE A 36 -1.24 -19.10 -8.21
C PHE A 36 -1.80 -20.35 -7.51
N LYS A 37 -3.13 -20.59 -7.52
CA LYS A 37 -3.72 -21.82 -7.00
C LYS A 37 -3.70 -23.00 -7.96
N ALA A 38 -3.74 -22.75 -9.28
CA ALA A 38 -3.86 -23.82 -10.26
C ALA A 38 -2.57 -24.63 -10.44
N LYS A 39 -1.42 -23.94 -10.41
CA LYS A 39 -0.09 -24.56 -10.53
C LYS A 39 0.92 -23.73 -9.74
N PHE A 40 1.92 -24.40 -9.17
CA PHE A 40 3.12 -23.72 -8.68
C PHE A 40 3.92 -23.23 -9.90
N ASP A 41 3.53 -22.08 -10.43
CA ASP A 41 4.19 -21.44 -11.55
C ASP A 41 5.31 -20.52 -11.02
N ALA A 42 6.50 -20.58 -11.63
CA ALA A 42 7.63 -19.72 -11.30
C ALA A 42 7.43 -18.24 -11.73
N THR A 43 6.23 -17.89 -12.23
CA THR A 43 5.87 -16.56 -12.68
C THR A 43 5.90 -15.57 -11.51
N SER A 44 6.64 -14.48 -11.67
CA SER A 44 6.66 -13.40 -10.67
C SER A 44 5.38 -12.56 -10.71
N ILE A 45 5.06 -11.86 -9.62
CA ILE A 45 3.91 -10.93 -9.63
C ILE A 45 4.11 -9.83 -10.68
N ASP A 46 5.33 -9.32 -10.85
CA ASP A 46 5.64 -8.30 -11.85
C ASP A 46 5.33 -8.76 -13.28
N GLU A 47 5.68 -10.01 -13.58
CA GLU A 47 5.39 -10.65 -14.86
C GLU A 47 3.89 -10.77 -15.08
N PHE A 48 3.14 -11.24 -14.07
CA PHE A 48 1.69 -11.31 -14.12
C PHE A 48 1.03 -9.93 -14.31
N VAL A 49 1.54 -8.89 -13.63
CA VAL A 49 1.06 -7.50 -13.81
C VAL A 49 1.31 -7.02 -15.25
N GLY A 50 2.48 -7.35 -15.82
CA GLY A 50 2.81 -7.02 -17.21
C GLY A 50 1.89 -7.73 -18.21
N GLU A 51 1.67 -9.03 -18.02
CA GLU A 51 0.76 -9.85 -18.83
C GLU A 51 -0.69 -9.35 -18.74
N PHE A 52 -1.17 -9.06 -17.53
CA PHE A 52 -2.52 -8.57 -17.30
C PHE A 52 -2.77 -7.24 -18.03
N LYS A 53 -1.82 -6.31 -18.02
CA LYS A 53 -1.94 -5.03 -18.74
C LYS A 53 -2.03 -5.22 -20.26
N ARG A 54 -1.36 -6.22 -20.82
CA ARG A 54 -1.38 -6.52 -22.25
C ARG A 54 -2.67 -7.23 -22.67
N THR A 55 -3.12 -8.18 -21.85
CA THR A 55 -4.31 -9.01 -22.14
C THR A 55 -5.62 -8.28 -21.82
N MET A 56 -5.61 -7.39 -20.83
CA MET A 56 -6.81 -6.72 -20.32
C MET A 56 -6.60 -5.19 -20.14
N PRO A 57 -6.35 -4.43 -21.22
CA PRO A 57 -6.05 -3.00 -21.14
C PRO A 57 -7.20 -2.15 -20.58
N GLY A 58 -8.45 -2.63 -20.64
CA GLY A 58 -9.64 -1.93 -20.12
C GLY A 58 -9.92 -2.16 -18.63
N TYR A 59 -9.17 -3.05 -17.96
CA TYR A 59 -9.40 -3.38 -16.56
C TYR A 59 -8.42 -2.65 -15.63
N PRO A 60 -8.88 -2.22 -14.43
CA PRO A 60 -8.00 -1.60 -13.45
C PRO A 60 -6.96 -2.61 -12.97
N CYS A 61 -5.69 -2.22 -13.07
CA CYS A 61 -4.56 -3.02 -12.63
C CYS A 61 -3.81 -2.30 -11.50
N PRO A 62 -3.61 -2.93 -10.33
CA PRO A 62 -2.77 -2.38 -9.29
C PRO A 62 -1.29 -2.39 -9.73
N SER A 63 -0.47 -1.54 -9.11
CA SER A 63 0.98 -1.63 -9.25
C SER A 63 1.53 -2.84 -8.49
N THR A 64 2.64 -3.42 -8.91
CA THR A 64 3.24 -4.59 -8.24
C THR A 64 3.46 -4.40 -6.73
N PRO A 65 3.99 -3.26 -6.24
CA PRO A 65 4.14 -3.03 -4.81
C PRO A 65 2.80 -3.04 -4.06
N THR A 66 1.72 -2.63 -4.72
CA THR A 66 0.36 -2.66 -4.15
C THR A 66 -0.12 -4.10 -3.98
N VAL A 67 0.18 -4.98 -4.94
CA VAL A 67 -0.14 -6.41 -4.85
C VAL A 67 0.62 -7.07 -3.70
N TYR A 68 1.94 -6.86 -3.61
CA TYR A 68 2.73 -7.37 -2.48
C TYR A 68 2.20 -6.87 -1.14
N ARG A 69 1.81 -5.59 -1.05
CA ARG A 69 1.20 -5.04 0.17
C ARG A 69 -0.10 -5.75 0.55
N TYR A 70 -0.95 -6.10 -0.41
CA TYR A 70 -2.18 -6.84 -0.13
C TYR A 70 -1.92 -8.27 0.36
N ILE A 71 -0.89 -8.93 -0.18
CA ILE A 71 -0.45 -10.25 0.27
C ILE A 71 0.12 -10.15 1.70
N ASP A 72 0.95 -9.15 1.97
CA ASP A 72 1.51 -8.90 3.30
C ASP A 72 0.44 -8.61 4.36
N GLN A 73 -0.64 -7.94 3.96
CA GLN A 73 -1.79 -7.67 4.82
C GLN A 73 -2.74 -8.88 4.96
N GLY A 74 -2.51 -9.98 4.24
CA GLY A 74 -3.41 -11.14 4.24
C GLY A 74 -4.78 -10.86 3.62
N LEU A 75 -4.89 -9.83 2.76
CA LEU A 75 -6.15 -9.46 2.11
C LEU A 75 -6.50 -10.36 0.92
N LEU A 76 -5.55 -11.18 0.47
CA LEU A 76 -5.69 -12.07 -0.66
C LEU A 76 -5.62 -13.52 -0.19
N ASP A 77 -6.23 -14.39 -0.99
CA ASP A 77 -6.21 -15.85 -0.85
C ASP A 77 -4.88 -16.47 -1.36
N ILE A 78 -3.83 -15.64 -1.45
CA ILE A 78 -2.46 -15.99 -1.79
C ILE A 78 -1.60 -15.47 -0.65
N SER A 79 -0.74 -16.34 -0.14
CA SER A 79 0.16 -16.03 0.95
C SER A 79 1.61 -15.99 0.45
N ASN A 80 2.51 -15.52 1.32
CA ASN A 80 3.91 -15.38 0.94
C ASN A 80 4.63 -16.71 0.67
N ILE A 81 4.08 -17.84 1.14
CA ILE A 81 4.61 -19.18 0.87
C ILE A 81 4.30 -19.66 -0.56
N ASP A 82 3.25 -19.10 -1.17
CA ASP A 82 2.80 -19.49 -2.51
C ASP A 82 3.58 -18.76 -3.62
N LEU A 83 4.41 -17.78 -3.26
CA LEU A 83 5.18 -16.97 -4.19
C LEU A 83 6.53 -17.64 -4.49
N PRO A 84 6.93 -17.75 -5.78
CA PRO A 84 8.19 -18.38 -6.16
C PRO A 84 9.41 -17.61 -5.64
N MET A 85 9.29 -16.28 -5.53
CA MET A 85 10.31 -15.44 -4.90
C MET A 85 9.68 -14.16 -4.35
N LYS A 86 9.82 -13.92 -3.04
CA LYS A 86 9.45 -12.64 -2.44
C LYS A 86 10.64 -11.70 -2.45
N LEU A 87 10.51 -10.57 -3.15
CA LEU A 87 11.50 -9.48 -3.05
C LEU A 87 11.58 -9.01 -1.60
N LYS A 88 12.69 -9.30 -0.92
CA LYS A 88 12.98 -8.72 0.39
C LYS A 88 13.11 -7.22 0.20
N ARG A 89 12.21 -6.45 0.80
CA ARG A 89 12.34 -4.99 0.85
C ARG A 89 13.72 -4.67 1.45
N ARG A 90 14.55 -3.91 0.73
CA ARG A 90 15.85 -3.46 1.24
C ARG A 90 15.57 -2.72 2.55
N ARG A 91 16.08 -3.23 3.67
CA ARG A 91 15.96 -2.57 4.97
C ARG A 91 16.59 -1.19 4.83
N ASN A 92 15.79 -0.13 4.81
CA ASN A 92 16.31 1.21 4.93
C ASN A 92 17.05 1.27 6.28
N LYS A 93 18.38 1.28 6.25
CA LYS A 93 19.24 1.55 7.44
C LYS A 93 19.17 3.05 7.81
N ARG A 94 17.96 3.61 7.84
CA ARG A 94 17.63 4.98 8.24
C ARG A 94 16.19 4.84 8.72
N HIS A 95 15.89 4.90 10.01
CA HIS A 95 16.31 5.92 10.94
C HIS A 95 16.86 5.26 12.20
N HIS A 96 18.03 5.71 12.64
CA HIS A 96 18.35 5.62 14.05
C HIS A 96 17.13 6.10 14.82
N SER A 97 16.73 5.28 15.79
CA SER A 97 15.82 5.58 16.86
C SER A 97 15.84 7.05 17.25
N HIS A 98 14.72 7.54 17.77
CA HIS A 98 14.58 8.78 18.55
C HIS A 98 15.49 8.84 19.81
N GLY A 99 16.66 8.22 19.81
CA GLY A 99 17.68 8.22 20.86
C GLY A 99 19.00 8.88 20.44
N GLY A 100 19.03 9.59 19.31
CA GLY A 100 20.11 10.54 19.04
C GLY A 100 19.92 11.76 19.93
N HIS A 101 20.51 11.73 21.13
CA HIS A 101 20.67 12.92 21.95
C HIS A 101 21.20 14.05 21.05
N ALA A 102 20.41 15.10 20.86
CA ALA A 102 20.96 16.35 20.38
C ALA A 102 22.05 16.73 21.39
N LEU A 103 23.31 16.73 20.96
CA LEU A 103 24.48 16.98 21.82
C LEU A 103 24.37 18.30 22.60
N HIS A 104 23.47 19.20 22.20
CA HIS A 104 23.26 20.52 22.79
C HIS A 104 21.85 20.72 23.37
N LYS A 105 21.20 19.68 23.93
CA LYS A 105 19.95 19.91 24.67
C LYS A 105 20.28 20.58 26.01
N LYS A 106 20.16 21.90 26.11
CA LYS A 106 20.32 22.65 27.36
C LYS A 106 19.18 22.28 28.31
N HIS A 107 19.52 21.75 29.49
CA HIS A 107 18.57 21.71 30.60
C HIS A 107 18.39 23.15 31.11
N LEU A 108 17.26 23.77 30.80
CA LEU A 108 16.83 24.99 31.49
C LEU A 108 16.41 24.54 32.89
N GLY A 109 17.11 25.03 33.91
CA GLY A 109 16.85 24.67 35.31
C GLY A 109 15.44 25.06 35.75
N ASN A 110 14.90 24.33 36.72
CA ASN A 110 13.67 24.69 37.40
C ASN A 110 14.04 25.57 38.60
N SER A 111 14.02 26.89 38.43
CA SER A 111 14.13 27.82 39.54
C SER A 111 12.80 28.57 39.66
N ILE A 112 11.96 28.10 40.56
CA ILE A 112 10.90 28.88 41.20
C ILE A 112 11.12 28.67 42.70
N GLU A 113 11.68 29.68 43.36
CA GLU A 113 11.45 30.04 44.76
C GLU A 113 11.48 31.58 44.85
#